data_AF-A0A367KI13-F1
#
_entry.id   AF-A0A367KI13-F1
#
_cell.length_a   1.000
_cell.length_b   1.000
_cell.length_c   1.000
_cell.angle_alpha   90.00
_cell.angle_beta   90.00
_cell.angle_gamma   90.00
#
_symmetry.space_group_name_H-M   'P 1'
#
loop_
_entity.id
_entity.type
_entity.pdbx_description
1 polymer ?
#
loop_
_entity_poly.entity_id
_entity_poly.type
_entity_poly.pdbx_seq_one_letter_code
_entity_poly.pdbx_strand_id
1 'polypeptide(L)'
;MCILFWTVDNHPKYKFIFAGNRDEFLRRPTARAKFWESNENILAGVDLESHPMETIKDGTWLGLTRQGRFAALTNYRETKFIGAMSRGVLVKDFLCGSDSVTTTLEHIKEHQDDYGGFSLICFDFGKQETDMAYLTNRENQPLFQLNPKEIYGLSNSTLDNPWPKVTKGREMFQNIVQTYDEKQMIESLFDMLKTGEHLQRTDDVPSILADLRERIFIPKFDFSSNTRLKEPSYATRTSTIVLIDNDGNATFVERDWYNDDFLPLKPGEYDDRLFKFQLQTHLPEAGSALADDYVENNQEDAIEDPFDPERPLSQRVEYAIWKYRKNHKFTESRRAIFDNYLKFGGINTGPNMFLGRATSADASADPEADVDVQATKLAIDSVPDELEEGMEVNFSEVAQVYFGNTFIRESRFITMQEFIDAPNLIDAFLRYLQIRNVAPEYADDIEKARAIVAQAKIELPKCKSLTLYIPGNFNSACAVYFGERETTMDLSWMNDSDMKTQKMANSFLEETLGMTREEASKIVKSQIKDLKDVKLVTTLEWVGIKVTDLPPISSEEDPEALLDVTFTDYENNRDTYIIKLEKKIVENLTEGMVTRATLCKLDNGRWYLEKASRIMPSFFMEDDCLQEEDYEY
;
A
#
# COMPACT_ATOMS: atom_id res chain seq x y z
N MET A 1 -5.47 -4.66 -28.94
CA MET A 1 -4.47 -5.70 -29.16
C MET A 1 -3.10 -5.09 -29.03
N CYS A 2 -2.76 -4.68 -27.81
CA CYS A 2 -1.55 -3.91 -27.50
C CYS A 2 -0.26 -4.61 -27.94
N ILE A 3 0.80 -3.81 -28.11
CA ILE A 3 2.15 -4.30 -28.41
C ILE A 3 3.18 -3.46 -27.66
N LEU A 4 4.21 -4.11 -27.14
CA LEU A 4 5.28 -3.53 -26.33
C LEU A 4 6.64 -3.99 -26.86
N PHE A 5 7.63 -3.11 -26.80
CA PHE A 5 9.04 -3.38 -27.09
C PHE A 5 9.89 -2.74 -26.00
N TRP A 6 10.89 -3.47 -25.51
CA TRP A 6 11.78 -2.93 -24.49
C TRP A 6 13.15 -3.58 -24.47
N THR A 7 14.08 -2.90 -23.82
CA THR A 7 15.39 -3.43 -23.48
C THR A 7 15.93 -2.72 -22.22
N VAL A 8 16.75 -3.43 -21.46
CA VAL A 8 17.43 -2.95 -20.24
C VAL A 8 18.93 -3.10 -20.43
N ASP A 9 19.73 -2.11 -20.03
CA ASP A 9 21.21 -2.11 -20.10
C ASP A 9 21.81 -2.40 -21.48
N ASN A 10 21.07 -2.10 -22.56
CA ASN A 10 21.48 -2.37 -23.95
C ASN A 10 21.88 -1.10 -24.72
N HIS A 11 22.01 0.04 -24.04
CA HIS A 11 22.44 1.30 -24.62
C HIS A 11 23.45 2.01 -23.71
N PRO A 12 24.50 2.65 -24.24
CA PRO A 12 25.52 3.30 -23.40
C PRO A 12 25.01 4.47 -22.54
N LYS A 13 23.94 5.15 -22.97
CA LYS A 13 23.31 6.25 -22.21
C LYS A 13 22.09 5.80 -21.42
N TYR A 14 21.31 4.86 -21.96
CA TYR A 14 19.98 4.54 -21.45
C TYR A 14 19.97 3.19 -20.75
N LYS A 15 19.60 3.20 -19.46
CA LYS A 15 19.35 2.01 -18.63
C LYS A 15 18.10 1.28 -19.10
N PHE A 16 17.05 2.00 -19.48
CA PHE A 16 15.80 1.43 -19.98
C PHE A 16 15.29 2.19 -21.20
N ILE A 17 14.87 1.45 -22.22
CA ILE A 17 14.16 1.98 -23.39
C ILE A 17 12.91 1.13 -23.58
N PHE A 18 11.76 1.78 -23.64
CA PHE A 18 10.47 1.15 -23.84
C PHE A 18 9.65 1.92 -24.89
N ALA A 19 8.91 1.19 -25.71
CA ALA A 19 7.95 1.71 -26.67
C ALA A 19 6.73 0.78 -26.77
N GLY A 20 5.51 1.31 -26.67
CA GLY A 20 4.31 0.49 -26.75
C GLY A 20 3.07 1.21 -27.30
N ASN A 21 2.17 0.43 -27.89
CA ASN A 21 0.85 0.87 -28.36
C ASN A 21 -0.25 0.31 -27.47
N ARG A 22 -1.17 1.18 -27.05
CA ARG A 22 -2.46 0.79 -26.50
C ARG A 22 -3.51 0.76 -27.60
N ASP A 23 -3.88 -0.45 -27.95
CA ASP A 23 -4.93 -0.71 -28.93
C ASP A 23 -6.23 -1.02 -28.20
N GLU A 24 -7.23 -0.16 -28.38
CA GLU A 24 -8.47 -0.17 -27.60
C GLU A 24 -9.64 0.45 -28.38
N PHE A 25 -10.86 0.20 -27.92
CA PHE A 25 -12.03 0.95 -28.35
C PHE A 25 -11.86 2.44 -28.04
N LEU A 26 -12.05 3.28 -29.06
CA LEU A 26 -11.83 4.72 -28.94
C LEU A 26 -12.78 5.35 -27.89
N ARG A 27 -14.00 4.82 -27.78
CA ARG A 27 -15.01 5.26 -26.79
C ARG A 27 -14.81 4.71 -25.38
N ARG A 28 -13.83 3.81 -25.12
CA ARG A 28 -13.57 3.31 -23.76
C ARG A 28 -13.17 4.50 -22.87
N PRO A 29 -13.92 4.83 -21.80
CA PRO A 29 -13.57 5.93 -20.92
C PRO A 29 -12.17 5.75 -20.33
N THR A 30 -11.31 6.75 -20.44
CA THR A 30 -9.92 6.66 -19.98
C THR A 30 -9.40 8.07 -19.74
N ALA A 31 -8.77 8.30 -18.59
CA ALA A 31 -8.02 9.52 -18.31
C ALA A 31 -6.60 9.44 -18.89
N ARG A 32 -6.12 10.57 -19.41
CA ARG A 32 -4.77 10.72 -19.99
C ARG A 32 -3.70 10.53 -18.92
N ALA A 33 -2.50 10.11 -19.32
CA ALA A 33 -1.39 9.98 -18.39
C ALA A 33 -1.04 11.30 -17.70
N LYS A 34 -1.00 11.28 -16.36
CA LYS A 34 -0.52 12.35 -15.49
C LYS A 34 0.00 11.73 -14.18
N PHE A 35 0.70 12.52 -13.37
CA PHE A 35 0.91 12.14 -11.98
C PHE A 35 -0.46 12.09 -11.29
N TRP A 36 -0.76 10.98 -10.63
CA TRP A 36 -2.06 10.80 -9.98
C TRP A 36 -2.20 11.74 -8.78
N GLU A 37 -3.36 12.36 -8.64
CA GLU A 37 -3.67 13.22 -7.48
C GLU A 37 -3.75 12.40 -6.18
N SER A 38 -4.22 11.16 -6.27
CA SER A 38 -4.25 10.22 -5.15
C SER A 38 -2.87 9.70 -4.75
N ASN A 39 -1.91 9.72 -5.69
CA ASN A 39 -0.54 9.27 -5.44
C ASN A 39 0.42 9.91 -6.46
N GLU A 40 1.01 11.05 -6.10
CA GLU A 40 1.89 11.85 -6.98
C GLU A 40 3.19 11.15 -7.37
N ASN A 41 3.45 9.95 -6.83
CA ASN A 41 4.53 9.10 -7.28
C ASN A 41 4.21 8.43 -8.62
N ILE A 42 2.95 8.15 -8.91
CA ILE A 42 2.54 7.30 -10.03
C ILE A 42 2.23 8.16 -11.24
N LEU A 43 2.99 7.97 -12.32
CA LEU A 43 2.70 8.52 -13.63
C LEU A 43 2.06 7.43 -14.51
N ALA A 44 0.75 7.53 -14.72
CA ALA A 44 0.00 6.57 -15.53
C ALA A 44 -1.31 7.17 -16.03
N GLY A 45 -1.86 6.61 -17.12
CA GLY A 45 -3.27 6.83 -17.46
C GLY A 45 -4.19 5.97 -16.58
N VAL A 46 -5.49 6.27 -16.56
CA VAL A 46 -6.46 5.52 -15.74
C VAL A 46 -7.60 5.03 -16.61
N ASP A 47 -7.92 3.74 -16.52
CA ASP A 47 -9.11 3.16 -17.13
C ASP A 47 -10.35 3.52 -16.30
N LEU A 48 -11.26 4.29 -16.89
CA LEU A 48 -12.45 4.83 -16.22
C LEU A 48 -13.70 4.00 -16.52
N GLU A 49 -13.54 2.82 -17.13
CA GLU A 49 -14.68 1.93 -17.36
C GLU A 49 -15.31 1.50 -16.03
N SER A 50 -16.63 1.67 -15.92
CA SER A 50 -17.38 1.26 -14.74
C SER A 50 -17.37 -0.25 -14.58
N HIS A 51 -16.85 -0.72 -13.44
CA HIS A 51 -16.92 -2.12 -13.03
C HIS A 51 -17.98 -2.33 -11.93
N PRO A 52 -18.65 -3.50 -11.87
CA PRO A 52 -19.70 -3.78 -10.88
C PRO A 52 -19.22 -3.75 -9.42
N MET A 53 -17.94 -4.02 -9.16
CA MET A 53 -17.32 -3.95 -7.84
C MET A 53 -16.42 -2.72 -7.75
N GLU A 54 -16.53 -1.96 -6.66
CA GLU A 54 -15.72 -0.75 -6.45
C GLU A 54 -14.23 -1.02 -6.36
N THR A 55 -13.83 -2.18 -5.83
CA THR A 55 -12.44 -2.61 -5.70
C THR A 55 -11.74 -2.85 -7.05
N ILE A 56 -12.48 -2.86 -8.16
CA ILE A 56 -11.98 -3.10 -9.53
C ILE A 56 -11.89 -1.77 -10.31
N LYS A 57 -12.26 -0.64 -9.71
CA LYS A 57 -12.21 0.68 -10.34
C LYS A 57 -10.76 1.20 -10.48
N ASP A 58 -10.55 2.02 -11.50
CA ASP A 58 -9.33 2.81 -11.72
C ASP A 58 -8.06 1.99 -12.01
N GLY A 59 -8.19 0.88 -12.73
CA GLY A 59 -7.02 0.13 -13.22
C GLY A 59 -6.18 0.92 -14.23
N THR A 60 -4.97 0.46 -14.51
CA THR A 60 -4.10 1.04 -15.54
C THR A 60 -3.45 -0.04 -16.41
N TRP A 61 -2.98 0.33 -17.61
CA TRP A 61 -2.33 -0.59 -18.54
C TRP A 61 -0.81 -0.47 -18.53
N LEU A 62 -0.30 0.68 -18.08
CA LEU A 62 1.12 1.01 -18.02
C LEU A 62 1.34 2.17 -17.06
N GLY A 63 2.41 2.13 -16.28
CA GLY A 63 2.85 3.27 -15.49
C GLY A 63 4.31 3.22 -15.08
N LEU A 64 4.83 4.37 -14.66
CA LEU A 64 6.15 4.55 -14.07
C LEU A 64 5.99 5.34 -12.77
N THR A 65 6.67 4.91 -11.71
CA THR A 65 6.72 5.66 -10.46
C THR A 65 7.98 6.51 -10.35
N ARG A 66 7.95 7.58 -9.53
CA ARG A 66 9.15 8.34 -9.13
C ARG A 66 10.22 7.45 -8.49
N GLN A 67 9.82 6.33 -7.90
CA GLN A 67 10.73 5.38 -7.26
C GLN A 67 11.38 4.39 -8.24
N GLY A 68 11.01 4.42 -9.52
CA GLY A 68 11.56 3.54 -10.53
C GLY A 68 10.82 2.21 -10.70
N ARG A 69 9.63 2.04 -10.11
CA ARG A 69 8.76 0.90 -10.45
C ARG A 69 8.07 1.19 -11.78
N PHE A 70 8.25 0.30 -12.77
CA PHE A 70 7.56 0.34 -14.05
C PHE A 70 6.79 -0.96 -14.25
N ALA A 71 5.56 -0.86 -14.73
CA ALA A 71 4.81 -2.04 -15.16
C ALA A 71 3.99 -1.74 -16.41
N ALA A 72 3.81 -2.77 -17.23
CA ALA A 72 2.95 -2.72 -18.41
C ALA A 72 2.31 -4.08 -18.65
N LEU A 73 1.09 -4.07 -19.21
CA LEU A 73 0.32 -5.28 -19.44
C LEU A 73 -0.21 -5.37 -20.87
N THR A 74 -0.13 -6.58 -21.44
CA THR A 74 -0.90 -6.96 -22.65
C THR A 74 -1.92 -8.04 -22.31
N ASN A 75 -3.07 -7.96 -22.95
CA ASN A 75 -4.09 -9.01 -22.85
C ASN A 75 -3.64 -10.22 -23.67
N TYR A 76 -3.73 -11.44 -23.13
CA TYR A 76 -3.56 -12.65 -23.93
C TYR A 76 -4.81 -12.91 -24.78
N ARG A 77 -4.65 -13.21 -26.07
CA ARG A 77 -5.78 -13.46 -26.96
C ARG A 77 -6.30 -14.89 -26.78
N GLU A 78 -7.47 -15.01 -26.17
CA GLU A 78 -8.18 -16.28 -25.97
C GLU A 78 -9.53 -16.31 -26.68
N THR A 79 -10.04 -17.51 -26.99
CA THR A 79 -11.34 -17.72 -27.64
C THR A 79 -12.52 -17.64 -26.67
N LYS A 80 -12.27 -17.88 -25.37
CA LYS A 80 -13.22 -17.73 -24.28
C LYS A 80 -12.58 -16.92 -23.17
N PHE A 81 -13.26 -15.87 -22.72
CA PHE A 81 -12.83 -15.07 -21.58
C PHE A 81 -13.21 -15.81 -20.28
N ILE A 82 -12.23 -16.01 -19.41
CA ILE A 82 -12.38 -16.65 -18.10
C ILE A 82 -11.68 -15.73 -17.09
N GLY A 83 -12.46 -15.12 -16.19
CA GLY A 83 -11.94 -14.22 -15.15
C GLY A 83 -13.01 -13.21 -14.70
N ALA A 84 -13.05 -12.88 -13.40
CA ALA A 84 -13.99 -11.93 -12.83
C ALA A 84 -13.38 -10.54 -12.60
N MET A 85 -12.04 -10.46 -12.50
CA MET A 85 -11.31 -9.24 -12.18
C MET A 85 -10.74 -8.51 -13.41
N SER A 86 -10.63 -7.19 -13.31
CA SER A 86 -9.94 -6.38 -14.30
C SER A 86 -8.43 -6.55 -14.18
N ARG A 87 -7.77 -6.85 -15.30
CA ARG A 87 -6.30 -6.97 -15.38
C ARG A 87 -5.57 -5.66 -15.09
N GLY A 88 -6.24 -4.52 -15.28
CA GLY A 88 -5.63 -3.21 -15.02
C GLY A 88 -5.30 -2.98 -13.54
N VAL A 89 -5.93 -3.73 -12.64
CA VAL A 89 -5.64 -3.72 -11.20
C VAL A 89 -4.23 -4.28 -10.92
N LEU A 90 -3.77 -5.26 -11.69
CA LEU A 90 -2.43 -5.86 -11.52
C LEU A 90 -1.31 -4.82 -11.69
N VAL A 91 -1.44 -3.93 -12.68
CA VAL A 91 -0.46 -2.86 -12.93
C VAL A 91 -0.54 -1.80 -11.83
N LYS A 92 -1.76 -1.40 -11.44
CA LYS A 92 -1.99 -0.44 -10.35
C LYS A 92 -1.38 -0.92 -9.04
N ASP A 93 -1.71 -2.15 -8.62
CA ASP A 93 -1.26 -2.73 -7.35
C ASP A 93 0.26 -2.83 -7.29
N PHE A 94 0.90 -3.23 -8.40
CA PHE A 94 2.36 -3.24 -8.48
C PHE A 94 2.96 -1.82 -8.35
N LEU A 95 2.34 -0.79 -8.93
CA LEU A 95 2.85 0.59 -8.84
C LEU A 95 2.64 1.22 -7.46
N CYS A 96 1.55 0.85 -6.77
CA CYS A 96 1.24 1.25 -5.40
C CYS A 96 2.09 0.51 -4.35
N GLY A 97 2.45 -0.74 -4.63
CA GLY A 97 3.14 -1.62 -3.70
C GLY A 97 4.61 -1.26 -3.44
N SER A 98 5.17 -1.91 -2.42
CA SER A 98 6.58 -1.80 -2.01
C SER A 98 7.36 -3.11 -2.17
N ASP A 99 6.68 -4.24 -2.38
CA ASP A 99 7.32 -5.55 -2.48
C ASP A 99 8.23 -5.67 -3.71
N SER A 100 9.17 -6.60 -3.64
CA SER A 100 10.04 -6.94 -4.77
C SER A 100 9.24 -7.42 -5.99
N VAL A 101 9.80 -7.30 -7.19
CA VAL A 101 9.11 -7.74 -8.41
C VAL A 101 8.76 -9.21 -8.32
N THR A 102 9.70 -10.05 -7.90
CA THR A 102 9.49 -11.50 -7.74
C THR A 102 8.36 -11.79 -6.75
N THR A 103 8.38 -11.18 -5.56
CA THR A 103 7.35 -11.38 -4.53
C THR A 103 5.96 -10.98 -5.04
N THR A 104 5.83 -9.83 -5.68
CA THR A 104 4.54 -9.39 -6.23
C THR A 104 4.02 -10.36 -7.30
N LEU A 105 4.88 -10.80 -8.22
CA LEU A 105 4.46 -11.72 -9.28
C LEU A 105 4.16 -13.13 -8.77
N GLU A 106 4.83 -13.59 -7.72
CA GLU A 106 4.49 -14.85 -7.02
C GLU A 106 3.10 -14.78 -6.39
N HIS A 107 2.78 -13.69 -5.69
CA HIS A 107 1.44 -13.47 -5.15
C HIS A 107 0.37 -13.42 -6.24
N ILE A 108 0.61 -12.72 -7.35
CA ILE A 108 -0.32 -12.69 -8.49
C ILE A 108 -0.51 -14.09 -9.09
N LYS A 109 0.54 -14.91 -9.12
CA LYS A 109 0.49 -16.29 -9.64
C LYS A 109 -0.43 -17.19 -8.80
N GLU A 110 -0.52 -16.99 -7.49
CA GLU A 110 -1.42 -17.72 -6.61
C GLU A 110 -2.91 -17.43 -6.91
N HIS A 111 -3.21 -16.22 -7.37
CA HIS A 111 -4.56 -15.75 -7.70
C HIS A 111 -4.80 -15.58 -9.22
N GLN A 112 -3.98 -16.21 -10.06
CA GLN A 112 -3.94 -15.95 -11.50
C GLN A 112 -5.24 -16.31 -12.26
N ASP A 113 -6.07 -17.18 -11.69
CA ASP A 113 -7.33 -17.67 -12.27
C ASP A 113 -8.48 -16.67 -12.10
N ASP A 114 -8.32 -15.65 -11.25
CA ASP A 114 -9.30 -14.57 -11.08
C ASP A 114 -9.34 -13.64 -12.30
N TYR A 115 -8.31 -13.70 -13.15
CA TYR A 115 -8.07 -12.80 -14.26
C TYR A 115 -8.20 -13.49 -15.63
N GLY A 116 -8.74 -12.75 -16.60
CA GLY A 116 -8.62 -13.09 -18.02
C GLY A 116 -7.16 -13.25 -18.45
N GLY A 117 -6.91 -13.91 -19.58
CA GLY A 117 -5.54 -14.16 -20.04
C GLY A 117 -4.71 -12.85 -20.13
N PHE A 118 -3.50 -12.85 -19.60
CA PHE A 118 -2.63 -11.67 -19.58
C PHE A 118 -1.14 -12.01 -19.71
N SER A 119 -0.37 -10.98 -20.04
CA SER A 119 1.08 -10.96 -19.92
C SER A 119 1.50 -9.65 -19.29
N LEU A 120 2.15 -9.72 -18.13
CA LEU A 120 2.55 -8.61 -17.28
C LEU A 120 4.06 -8.54 -17.22
N ILE A 121 4.62 -7.36 -17.44
CA ILE A 121 6.04 -7.08 -17.20
C ILE A 121 6.17 -6.06 -16.08
N CYS A 122 7.09 -6.32 -15.16
CA CYS A 122 7.35 -5.49 -13.99
C CYS A 122 8.86 -5.27 -13.85
N PHE A 123 9.24 -4.05 -13.50
CA PHE A 123 10.62 -3.62 -13.31
C PHE A 123 10.69 -2.73 -12.08
N ASP A 124 11.77 -2.86 -11.32
CA ASP A 124 12.16 -1.95 -10.26
C ASP A 124 13.60 -1.46 -10.51
N PHE A 125 13.70 -0.22 -10.97
CA PHE A 125 14.97 0.46 -11.21
C PHE A 125 15.57 1.07 -9.93
N GLY A 126 14.87 0.98 -8.80
CA GLY A 126 15.30 1.47 -7.48
C GLY A 126 16.46 0.70 -6.85
N LYS A 127 16.77 -0.48 -7.38
CA LYS A 127 17.87 -1.33 -6.90
C LYS A 127 19.12 -1.13 -7.76
N GLN A 128 20.29 -1.44 -7.17
CA GLN A 128 21.58 -1.37 -7.87
C GLN A 128 21.55 -2.23 -9.15
N GLU A 129 21.11 -3.48 -9.03
CA GLU A 129 20.71 -4.32 -10.17
C GLU A 129 19.21 -4.19 -10.40
N THR A 130 18.80 -3.97 -11.65
CA THR A 130 17.38 -3.87 -12.01
C THR A 130 16.68 -5.19 -11.71
N ASP A 131 15.69 -5.17 -10.83
CA ASP A 131 14.80 -6.31 -10.60
C ASP A 131 13.72 -6.29 -11.68
N MET A 132 13.61 -7.37 -12.47
CA MET A 132 12.75 -7.38 -13.66
C MET A 132 12.26 -8.78 -14.02
N ALA A 133 10.95 -8.92 -14.18
CA ALA A 133 10.34 -10.19 -14.51
C ALA A 133 9.06 -10.04 -15.33
N TYR A 134 8.70 -11.15 -15.96
CA TYR A 134 7.52 -11.32 -16.78
C TYR A 134 6.64 -12.43 -16.19
N LEU A 135 5.33 -12.21 -16.15
CA LEU A 135 4.35 -13.20 -15.76
C LEU A 135 3.25 -13.32 -16.83
N THR A 136 2.93 -14.54 -17.21
CA THR A 136 1.73 -14.89 -17.97
C THR A 136 0.94 -15.95 -17.21
N ASN A 137 -0.39 -15.83 -17.21
CA ASN A 137 -1.29 -16.86 -16.67
C ASN A 137 -1.77 -17.85 -17.76
N ARG A 138 -1.05 -17.92 -18.89
CA ARG A 138 -1.33 -18.80 -20.04
C ARG A 138 -0.05 -19.45 -20.54
N GLU A 139 -0.20 -20.66 -21.11
CA GLU A 139 0.84 -21.48 -21.76
C GLU A 139 2.10 -21.72 -20.90
N ASN A 140 2.08 -22.77 -20.05
CA ASN A 140 3.19 -23.53 -19.43
C ASN A 140 4.54 -22.87 -19.05
N GLN A 141 4.63 -21.55 -18.89
CA GLN A 141 5.79 -20.81 -18.37
C GLN A 141 5.32 -19.73 -17.37
N PRO A 142 4.99 -20.11 -16.12
CA PRO A 142 4.57 -19.15 -15.11
C PRO A 142 5.80 -18.53 -14.43
N LEU A 143 5.90 -17.20 -14.49
CA LEU A 143 6.99 -16.35 -13.98
C LEU A 143 8.36 -16.63 -14.62
N PHE A 144 8.87 -15.65 -15.37
CA PHE A 144 10.16 -15.67 -16.06
C PHE A 144 10.99 -14.45 -15.66
N GLN A 145 12.23 -14.67 -15.23
CA GLN A 145 13.17 -13.58 -14.98
C GLN A 145 13.69 -13.05 -16.32
N LEU A 146 13.56 -11.75 -16.55
CA LEU A 146 14.07 -11.11 -17.76
C LEU A 146 15.58 -10.91 -17.66
N ASN A 147 16.28 -10.98 -18.80
CA ASN A 147 17.72 -10.77 -18.87
C ASN A 147 18.06 -9.36 -19.37
N PRO A 148 19.10 -8.71 -18.82
CA PRO A 148 19.60 -7.45 -19.36
C PRO A 148 20.23 -7.67 -20.75
N LYS A 149 20.39 -6.60 -21.52
CA LYS A 149 20.95 -6.56 -22.89
C LYS A 149 20.12 -7.30 -23.94
N GLU A 150 19.06 -7.99 -23.56
CA GLU A 150 18.11 -8.59 -24.50
C GLU A 150 17.09 -7.58 -24.99
N ILE A 151 16.62 -7.78 -26.22
CA ILE A 151 15.52 -7.03 -26.81
C ILE A 151 14.29 -7.92 -26.81
N TYR A 152 13.28 -7.48 -26.08
CA TYR A 152 12.00 -8.16 -25.98
C TYR A 152 10.93 -7.43 -26.80
N GLY A 153 9.94 -8.22 -27.21
CA GLY A 153 8.72 -7.71 -27.80
C GLY A 153 7.56 -8.59 -27.36
N LEU A 154 6.43 -7.99 -27.06
CA LEU A 154 5.25 -8.68 -26.53
C LEU A 154 3.99 -8.09 -27.15
N SER A 155 3.01 -8.93 -27.47
CA SER A 155 1.68 -8.49 -27.87
C SER A 155 0.63 -9.38 -27.20
N ASN A 156 -0.42 -9.79 -27.91
CA ASN A 156 -1.50 -10.58 -27.33
C ASN A 156 -1.24 -12.10 -27.35
N SER A 157 0.04 -12.49 -27.21
CA SER A 157 0.54 -13.85 -27.07
C SER A 157 1.68 -13.88 -26.06
N THR A 158 2.25 -15.06 -25.80
CA THR A 158 3.41 -15.23 -24.91
C THR A 158 4.72 -14.84 -25.60
N LEU A 159 5.77 -14.59 -24.79
CA LEU A 159 7.13 -14.31 -25.28
C LEU A 159 7.69 -15.42 -26.19
N ASP A 160 7.37 -16.69 -25.88
CA ASP A 160 7.83 -17.87 -26.63
C ASP A 160 7.10 -18.06 -27.97
N ASN A 161 5.89 -17.51 -28.10
CA ASN A 161 5.05 -17.60 -29.29
C ASN A 161 4.75 -16.21 -29.87
N PRO A 162 5.77 -15.44 -30.31
CA PRO A 162 5.58 -14.09 -30.77
C PRO A 162 4.76 -14.04 -32.07
N TRP A 163 3.90 -13.04 -32.19
CA TRP A 163 3.22 -12.75 -33.46
C TRP A 163 4.18 -12.17 -34.50
N PRO A 164 3.89 -12.30 -35.81
CA PRO A 164 4.74 -11.75 -36.86
C PRO A 164 5.08 -10.27 -36.70
N LYS A 165 4.11 -9.44 -36.27
CA LYS A 165 4.34 -8.03 -35.95
C LYS A 165 5.39 -7.78 -34.86
N VAL A 166 5.47 -8.69 -33.89
CA VAL A 166 6.43 -8.61 -32.78
C VAL A 166 7.82 -8.90 -33.30
N THR A 167 8.00 -9.95 -34.10
CA THR A 167 9.30 -10.29 -34.71
C THR A 167 9.82 -9.13 -35.56
N LYS A 168 8.97 -8.59 -36.46
CA LYS A 168 9.33 -7.44 -37.29
C LYS A 168 9.65 -6.18 -36.47
N GLY A 169 8.84 -5.89 -35.46
CA GLY A 169 9.05 -4.73 -34.61
C GLY A 169 10.34 -4.84 -33.78
N ARG A 170 10.72 -6.04 -33.31
CA ARG A 170 12.00 -6.26 -32.60
C ARG A 170 13.20 -5.92 -33.47
N GLU A 171 13.18 -6.30 -34.75
CA GLU A 171 14.25 -5.95 -35.71
C GLU A 171 14.35 -4.43 -35.91
N MET A 172 13.21 -3.73 -36.05
CA MET A 172 13.19 -2.27 -36.16
C MET A 172 13.71 -1.61 -34.88
N PHE A 173 13.21 -2.04 -33.72
CA PHE A 173 13.61 -1.54 -32.41
C PHE A 173 15.11 -1.70 -32.18
N GLN A 174 15.68 -2.86 -32.53
CA GLN A 174 17.12 -3.12 -32.40
C GLN A 174 18.00 -2.12 -33.16
N ASN A 175 17.55 -1.65 -34.31
CA ASN A 175 18.27 -0.62 -35.07
C ASN A 175 18.13 0.77 -34.42
N ILE A 176 16.93 1.09 -33.92
CA ILE A 176 16.62 2.40 -33.34
C ILE A 176 17.37 2.62 -32.02
N VAL A 177 17.47 1.60 -31.17
CA VAL A 177 18.14 1.71 -29.86
C VAL A 177 19.63 2.03 -29.94
N GLN A 178 20.25 2.03 -31.12
CA GLN A 178 21.64 2.47 -31.33
C GLN A 178 21.79 4.00 -31.46
N THR A 179 20.68 4.75 -31.43
CA THR A 179 20.66 6.22 -31.59
C THR A 179 21.02 6.93 -30.29
N TYR A 180 21.90 7.94 -30.31
CA TYR A 180 22.30 8.68 -29.11
C TYR A 180 21.46 9.94 -28.85
N ASP A 181 20.92 10.55 -29.90
CA ASP A 181 20.06 11.73 -29.78
C ASP A 181 18.67 11.34 -29.29
N GLU A 182 18.26 11.93 -28.16
CA GLU A 182 17.00 11.59 -27.49
C GLU A 182 15.78 11.89 -28.36
N LYS A 183 15.76 13.07 -28.99
CA LYS A 183 14.63 13.51 -29.81
C LYS A 183 14.49 12.62 -31.05
N GLN A 184 15.59 12.33 -31.71
CA GLN A 184 15.63 11.42 -32.86
C GLN A 184 15.18 10.01 -32.46
N MET A 185 15.62 9.50 -31.31
CA MET A 185 15.19 8.19 -30.80
C MET A 185 13.68 8.16 -30.56
N ILE A 186 13.14 9.17 -29.86
CA ILE A 186 11.70 9.27 -29.56
C ILE A 186 10.88 9.27 -30.85
N GLU A 187 11.22 10.12 -31.83
CA GLU A 187 10.47 10.14 -33.10
C GLU A 187 10.63 8.83 -33.89
N SER A 188 11.82 8.24 -33.92
CA SER A 188 12.04 6.95 -34.60
C SER A 188 11.24 5.81 -33.97
N LEU A 189 11.10 5.81 -32.63
CA LEU A 189 10.26 4.86 -31.91
C LEU A 189 8.77 5.09 -32.21
N PHE A 190 8.30 6.34 -32.30
CA PHE A 190 6.93 6.63 -32.72
C PHE A 190 6.67 6.20 -34.17
N ASP A 191 7.61 6.45 -35.09
CA ASP A 191 7.52 6.01 -36.48
C ASP A 191 7.46 4.47 -36.59
N MET A 192 8.25 3.77 -35.78
CA MET A 192 8.15 2.31 -35.66
C MET A 192 6.76 1.89 -35.17
N LEU A 193 6.27 2.49 -34.09
CA LEU A 193 4.95 2.20 -33.53
C LEU A 193 3.79 2.53 -34.48
N LYS A 194 4.01 3.44 -35.43
CA LYS A 194 3.06 3.83 -36.49
C LYS A 194 3.10 2.88 -37.71
N THR A 195 3.94 1.86 -37.71
CA THR A 195 4.08 0.95 -38.87
C THR A 195 2.81 0.10 -39.10
N GLY A 196 2.21 0.24 -40.29
CA GLY A 196 1.08 -0.58 -40.73
C GLY A 196 -0.27 0.13 -40.90
N GLU A 197 -0.29 1.45 -41.13
CA GLU A 197 -1.49 2.32 -41.15
C GLU A 197 -2.54 2.07 -42.25
N HIS A 198 -2.37 1.07 -43.11
CA HIS A 198 -3.31 0.79 -44.20
C HIS A 198 -3.97 -0.58 -44.04
N LEU A 199 -5.21 -0.61 -43.54
CA LEU A 199 -6.02 -1.84 -43.44
C LEU A 199 -6.52 -2.32 -44.81
N GLN A 200 -6.47 -3.64 -45.02
CA GLN A 200 -7.29 -4.25 -46.07
C GLN A 200 -8.75 -4.25 -45.60
N ARG A 201 -9.63 -3.57 -46.34
CA ARG A 201 -11.05 -3.49 -45.99
C ARG A 201 -11.73 -4.83 -46.27
N THR A 202 -12.09 -5.55 -45.21
CA THR A 202 -12.89 -6.77 -45.25
C THR A 202 -13.79 -6.80 -44.02
N ASP A 203 -15.01 -7.34 -44.17
CA ASP A 203 -15.96 -7.55 -43.07
C ASP A 203 -15.82 -8.95 -42.45
N ASP A 204 -14.90 -9.79 -42.97
CA ASP A 204 -14.64 -11.14 -42.48
C ASP A 204 -13.76 -11.11 -41.21
N VAL A 205 -14.37 -11.42 -40.05
CA VAL A 205 -13.71 -11.37 -38.73
C VAL A 205 -12.42 -12.21 -38.66
N PRO A 206 -12.37 -13.47 -39.14
CA PRO A 206 -11.12 -14.24 -39.21
C PRO A 206 -10.01 -13.53 -40.00
N SER A 207 -10.32 -12.95 -41.16
CA SER A 207 -9.36 -12.21 -41.97
C SER A 207 -8.87 -10.94 -41.27
N ILE A 208 -9.78 -10.19 -40.62
CA ILE A 208 -9.41 -9.03 -39.78
C ILE A 208 -8.44 -9.49 -38.68
N LEU A 209 -8.75 -10.58 -37.97
CA LEU A 209 -7.90 -11.07 -36.89
C LEU A 209 -6.52 -11.52 -37.38
N ALA A 210 -6.44 -12.15 -38.57
CA ALA A 210 -5.16 -12.52 -39.18
C ALA A 210 -4.33 -11.28 -39.55
N ASP A 211 -4.96 -10.28 -40.15
CA ASP A 211 -4.33 -9.01 -40.53
C ASP A 211 -3.81 -8.24 -39.31
N LEU A 212 -4.55 -8.24 -38.19
CA LEU A 212 -4.12 -7.60 -36.94
C LEU A 212 -2.87 -8.25 -36.31
N ARG A 213 -2.55 -9.51 -36.63
CA ARG A 213 -1.31 -10.18 -36.17
C ARG A 213 -0.06 -9.67 -36.89
N GLU A 214 -0.23 -9.01 -38.03
CA GLU A 214 0.83 -8.47 -38.89
C GLU A 214 1.08 -6.97 -38.65
N ARG A 215 0.26 -6.30 -37.82
CA ARG A 215 0.24 -4.82 -37.70
C ARG A 215 0.64 -4.31 -36.34
N ILE A 216 1.66 -3.45 -36.30
CA ILE A 216 2.08 -2.72 -35.10
C ILE A 216 1.08 -1.59 -34.81
N PHE A 217 0.70 -0.83 -35.83
CA PHE A 217 -0.34 0.21 -35.75
C PHE A 217 -1.68 -0.29 -36.30
N ILE A 218 -2.74 -0.09 -35.54
CA ILE A 218 -4.12 -0.36 -35.95
C ILE A 218 -4.80 0.98 -36.29
N PRO A 219 -5.01 1.30 -37.58
CA PRO A 219 -5.80 2.46 -37.95
C PRO A 219 -7.27 2.21 -37.59
N LYS A 220 -8.03 3.29 -37.37
CA LYS A 220 -9.45 3.22 -36.98
C LYS A 220 -10.25 2.35 -37.95
N PHE A 221 -10.96 1.38 -37.40
CA PHE A 221 -11.97 0.61 -38.11
C PHE A 221 -13.21 0.40 -37.24
N ASP A 222 -14.35 0.26 -37.89
CA ASP A 222 -15.65 0.14 -37.24
C ASP A 222 -16.20 -1.28 -37.41
N PHE A 223 -16.57 -1.95 -36.32
CA PHE A 223 -17.29 -3.24 -36.39
C PHE A 223 -18.78 -3.03 -36.74
N SER A 224 -19.06 -2.59 -37.97
CA SER A 224 -20.41 -2.22 -38.45
C SER A 224 -21.47 -3.34 -38.37
N SER A 225 -21.06 -4.61 -38.25
CA SER A 225 -21.94 -5.79 -38.27
C SER A 225 -22.39 -6.30 -36.89
N ASN A 226 -21.89 -5.75 -35.78
CA ASN A 226 -22.22 -6.22 -34.43
C ASN A 226 -23.24 -5.32 -33.73
N THR A 227 -24.53 -5.65 -33.86
CA THR A 227 -25.68 -4.89 -33.30
C THR A 227 -25.72 -4.78 -31.77
N ARG A 228 -24.83 -5.48 -31.05
CA ARG A 228 -24.72 -5.38 -29.58
C ARG A 228 -23.78 -4.28 -29.10
N LEU A 229 -22.93 -3.73 -29.99
CA LEU A 229 -22.00 -2.67 -29.63
C LEU A 229 -22.57 -1.35 -30.11
N LYS A 230 -22.83 -0.43 -29.17
CA LYS A 230 -23.51 0.84 -29.47
C LYS A 230 -22.77 1.70 -30.48
N GLU A 231 -21.43 1.58 -30.61
CA GLU A 231 -20.58 2.21 -31.64
C GLU A 231 -19.13 1.65 -31.53
N PRO A 232 -18.72 0.65 -32.35
CA PRO A 232 -17.49 -0.10 -32.10
C PRO A 232 -16.30 0.38 -32.95
N SER A 233 -15.86 1.62 -32.76
CA SER A 233 -14.60 2.09 -33.37
C SER A 233 -13.40 1.60 -32.56
N TYR A 234 -12.47 0.90 -33.21
CA TYR A 234 -11.27 0.33 -32.60
C TYR A 234 -10.00 0.81 -33.32
N ALA A 235 -8.96 1.13 -32.56
CA ALA A 235 -7.70 1.63 -33.11
C ALA A 235 -6.54 1.51 -32.11
N THR A 236 -5.32 1.78 -32.56
CA THR A 236 -4.22 2.22 -31.71
C THR A 236 -4.54 3.61 -31.19
N ARG A 237 -5.00 3.69 -29.94
CA ARG A 237 -5.44 4.96 -29.35
C ARG A 237 -4.27 5.82 -28.93
N THR A 238 -3.33 5.22 -28.21
CA THR A 238 -2.16 5.92 -27.66
C THR A 238 -0.88 5.13 -27.89
N SER A 239 0.23 5.84 -28.02
CA SER A 239 1.59 5.28 -27.99
C SER A 239 2.38 5.89 -26.85
N THR A 240 3.13 5.08 -26.13
CA THR A 240 3.94 5.52 -25.00
C THR A 240 5.39 5.13 -25.22
N ILE A 241 6.30 6.07 -25.00
CA ILE A 241 7.75 5.86 -24.95
C ILE A 241 8.23 6.20 -23.55
N VAL A 242 9.06 5.33 -22.98
CA VAL A 242 9.72 5.57 -21.70
C VAL A 242 11.22 5.35 -21.87
N LEU A 243 12.01 6.36 -21.53
CA LEU A 243 13.46 6.30 -21.49
C LEU A 243 13.91 6.57 -20.05
N ILE A 244 14.82 5.77 -19.52
CA ILE A 244 15.49 6.02 -18.25
C ILE A 244 16.98 5.97 -18.53
N ASP A 245 17.71 7.05 -18.26
CA ASP A 245 19.16 7.06 -18.39
C ASP A 245 19.88 6.41 -17.20
N ASN A 246 21.19 6.22 -17.31
CA ASN A 246 22.00 5.61 -16.25
C ASN A 246 22.07 6.44 -14.96
N ASP A 247 21.75 7.74 -15.03
CA ASP A 247 21.69 8.66 -13.89
C ASP A 247 20.27 8.72 -13.28
N GLY A 248 19.33 7.91 -13.81
CA GLY A 248 17.96 7.84 -13.34
C GLY A 248 17.07 8.98 -13.84
N ASN A 249 17.46 9.74 -14.86
CA ASN A 249 16.55 10.70 -15.48
C ASN A 249 15.55 9.95 -16.36
N ALA A 250 14.27 10.04 -16.00
CA ALA A 250 13.17 9.46 -16.74
C ALA A 250 12.56 10.48 -17.70
N THR A 251 12.33 10.04 -18.93
CA THR A 251 11.54 10.73 -19.95
C THR A 251 10.37 9.83 -20.34
N PHE A 252 9.15 10.28 -20.07
CA PHE A 252 7.91 9.62 -20.44
C PHE A 252 7.18 10.47 -21.47
N VAL A 253 6.87 9.90 -22.63
CA VAL A 253 6.13 10.59 -23.70
C VAL A 253 4.93 9.74 -24.08
N GLU A 254 3.73 10.33 -24.02
CA GLU A 254 2.51 9.70 -24.52
C GLU A 254 1.88 10.53 -25.62
N ARG A 255 1.66 9.89 -26.78
CA ARG A 255 1.05 10.48 -27.97
C ARG A 255 -0.34 9.90 -28.18
N ASP A 256 -1.33 10.77 -28.31
CA ASP A 256 -2.65 10.38 -28.82
C ASP A 256 -2.63 10.40 -30.36
N TRP A 257 -3.28 9.43 -30.99
CA TRP A 257 -3.40 9.38 -32.46
C TRP A 257 -4.72 9.96 -32.98
N TYR A 258 -5.66 10.22 -32.08
CA TYR A 258 -6.99 10.71 -32.39
C TYR A 258 -7.37 11.85 -31.45
N ASN A 259 -8.13 12.81 -31.96
CA ASN A 259 -8.72 13.86 -31.13
C ASN A 259 -9.94 13.34 -30.35
N ASP A 260 -10.57 14.22 -29.55
CA ASP A 260 -11.74 13.88 -28.73
C ASP A 260 -12.98 13.48 -29.58
N ASP A 261 -13.01 13.87 -30.86
CA ASP A 261 -14.03 13.47 -31.86
C ASP A 261 -13.68 12.16 -32.60
N PHE A 262 -12.61 11.47 -32.18
CA PHE A 262 -12.11 10.23 -32.79
C PHE A 262 -11.70 10.37 -34.27
N LEU A 263 -11.21 11.54 -34.65
CA LEU A 263 -10.59 11.83 -35.95
C LEU A 263 -9.07 11.69 -35.83
N PRO A 264 -8.40 11.07 -36.83
CA PRO A 264 -6.95 10.87 -36.79
C PRO A 264 -6.21 12.21 -36.87
N LEU A 265 -5.21 12.38 -35.99
CA LEU A 265 -4.35 13.56 -35.94
C LEU A 265 -3.27 13.49 -37.03
N LYS A 266 -2.99 14.63 -37.67
CA LYS A 266 -1.93 14.74 -38.67
C LYS A 266 -0.57 15.03 -38.02
N PRO A 267 0.55 14.76 -38.70
CA PRO A 267 1.86 15.21 -38.24
C PRO A 267 1.86 16.72 -37.96
N GLY A 268 2.29 17.11 -36.75
CA GLY A 268 2.26 18.48 -36.25
C GLY A 268 1.00 18.86 -35.44
N GLU A 269 -0.03 18.00 -35.42
CA GLU A 269 -1.23 18.16 -34.58
C GLU A 269 -1.17 17.30 -33.30
N TYR A 270 -0.09 16.54 -33.09
CA TYR A 270 0.08 15.69 -31.90
C TYR A 270 0.26 16.55 -30.64
N ASP A 271 -0.56 16.25 -29.62
CA ASP A 271 -0.46 16.81 -28.27
C ASP A 271 0.29 15.82 -27.36
N ASP A 272 1.60 15.72 -27.60
CA ASP A 272 2.47 14.79 -26.86
C ASP A 272 2.61 15.23 -25.41
N ARG A 273 2.20 14.36 -24.50
CA ARG A 273 2.39 14.56 -23.06
C ARG A 273 3.80 14.13 -22.69
N LEU A 274 4.66 15.11 -22.46
CA LEU A 274 6.05 14.90 -22.05
C LEU A 274 6.22 15.15 -20.55
N PHE A 275 6.71 14.14 -19.84
CA PHE A 275 7.13 14.25 -18.45
C PHE A 275 8.61 13.92 -18.34
N LYS A 276 9.37 14.81 -17.70
CA LYS A 276 10.77 14.60 -17.36
C LYS A 276 10.95 14.75 -15.86
N PHE A 277 11.55 13.76 -15.22
CA PHE A 277 11.81 13.77 -13.78
C PHE A 277 12.96 12.83 -13.44
N GLN A 278 13.67 13.14 -12.37
CA GLN A 278 14.69 12.25 -11.83
C GLN A 278 14.02 11.19 -10.95
N LEU A 279 14.40 9.94 -11.13
CA LEU A 279 13.97 8.87 -10.24
C LEU A 279 14.64 9.04 -8.86
N GLN A 280 13.88 8.72 -7.83
CA GLN A 280 14.27 8.78 -6.42
C GLN A 280 15.04 7.51 -5.98
N THR A 281 15.69 6.81 -6.91
CA THR A 281 16.35 5.51 -6.65
C THR A 281 17.56 5.64 -5.71
N HIS A 282 18.18 6.81 -5.68
CA HIS A 282 19.31 7.12 -4.80
C HIS A 282 18.89 7.58 -3.41
N LEU A 283 17.61 7.90 -3.20
CA LEU A 283 17.12 8.38 -1.91
C LEU A 283 16.94 7.20 -0.94
N PRO A 284 17.36 7.34 0.33
CA PRO A 284 17.04 6.37 1.36
C PRO A 284 15.52 6.25 1.52
N GLU A 285 15.04 5.06 1.88
CA GLU A 285 13.63 4.91 2.22
C GLU A 285 13.29 5.69 3.50
N ALA A 286 12.12 6.33 3.53
CA ALA A 286 11.64 7.01 4.72
C ALA A 286 11.51 6.00 5.87
N GLY A 287 12.05 6.33 7.04
CA GLY A 287 12.09 5.40 8.18
C GLY A 287 13.31 4.50 8.25
N SER A 288 14.21 4.56 7.26
CA SER A 288 15.56 3.99 7.42
C SER A 288 16.34 4.76 8.49
N ALA A 289 17.21 4.05 9.21
CA ALA A 289 18.01 4.64 10.27
C ALA A 289 18.96 5.71 9.71
N LEU A 290 18.93 6.91 10.30
CA LEU A 290 19.82 8.01 9.94
C LEU A 290 21.06 7.98 10.84
N ALA A 291 22.24 7.87 10.23
CA ALA A 291 23.52 7.94 10.93
C ALA A 291 23.80 9.35 11.45
N ASP A 292 24.74 9.48 12.40
CA ASP A 292 25.14 10.78 12.97
C ASP A 292 25.78 11.70 11.93
N ASP A 293 26.41 11.12 10.91
CA ASP A 293 27.00 11.80 9.76
C ASP A 293 26.07 11.80 8.54
N TYR A 294 24.74 11.68 8.74
CA TYR A 294 23.77 11.73 7.66
C TYR A 294 23.94 13.00 6.80
N VAL A 295 24.16 12.78 5.51
CA VAL A 295 24.24 13.83 4.50
C VAL A 295 23.04 13.69 3.57
N GLU A 296 22.31 14.78 3.38
CA GLU A 296 21.22 14.83 2.42
C GLU A 296 21.72 14.73 0.99
N ASN A 297 20.97 13.99 0.16
CA ASN A 297 21.26 13.92 -1.27
C ASN A 297 20.98 15.25 -1.97
N ASN A 298 19.88 15.92 -1.61
CA ASN A 298 19.52 17.25 -2.11
C ASN A 298 19.94 18.32 -1.09
N GLN A 299 21.19 18.76 -1.17
CA GLN A 299 21.77 19.70 -0.20
C GLN A 299 21.24 21.13 -0.34
N GLU A 300 20.92 21.56 -1.57
CA GLU A 300 20.46 22.93 -1.82
C GLU A 300 19.14 23.22 -1.08
N ASP A 301 19.19 24.22 -0.21
CA ASP A 301 18.03 24.78 0.47
C ASP A 301 17.38 25.86 -0.40
N ALA A 302 16.05 25.84 -0.46
CA ALA A 302 15.28 26.80 -1.23
C ALA A 302 15.23 28.20 -0.58
N ILE A 303 15.58 28.27 0.70
CA ILE A 303 15.56 29.47 1.54
C ILE A 303 16.88 29.54 2.29
N GLU A 304 17.40 30.75 2.48
CA GLU A 304 18.59 30.98 3.31
C GLU A 304 18.27 30.78 4.79
N ASP A 305 19.09 29.95 5.45
CA ASP A 305 18.97 29.52 6.85
C ASP A 305 17.52 29.17 7.27
N PRO A 306 16.96 28.08 6.72
CA PRO A 306 15.56 27.72 6.93
C PRO A 306 15.26 27.29 8.38
N PHE A 307 16.29 27.03 9.20
CA PHE A 307 16.17 26.54 10.57
C PHE A 307 16.70 27.53 11.62
N ASP A 308 16.87 28.81 11.24
CA ASP A 308 17.20 29.89 12.17
C ASP A 308 16.19 29.92 13.33
N PRO A 309 16.62 29.80 14.61
CA PRO A 309 15.74 29.84 15.78
C PRO A 309 14.89 31.11 15.90
N GLU A 310 15.27 32.21 15.26
CA GLU A 310 14.46 33.44 15.21
C GLU A 310 13.21 33.30 14.31
N ARG A 311 13.16 32.28 13.43
CA ARG A 311 11.96 31.93 12.66
C ARG A 311 10.95 31.17 13.52
N PRO A 312 9.64 31.38 13.30
CA PRO A 312 8.59 30.58 13.94
C PRO A 312 8.84 29.08 13.80
N LEU A 313 8.59 28.32 14.88
CA LEU A 313 8.76 26.88 14.87
C LEU A 313 7.91 26.20 13.79
N SER A 314 6.69 26.71 13.56
CA SER A 314 5.78 26.26 12.50
C SER A 314 6.48 26.20 11.15
N GLN A 315 7.08 27.31 10.72
CA GLN A 315 7.80 27.41 9.44
C GLN A 315 9.02 26.47 9.38
N ARG A 316 9.78 26.37 10.48
CA ARG A 316 10.93 25.46 10.55
C ARG A 316 10.52 24.00 10.40
N VAL A 317 9.45 23.59 11.09
CA VAL A 317 8.91 22.22 11.03
C VAL A 317 8.31 21.92 9.67
N GLU A 318 7.53 22.83 9.08
CA GLU A 318 6.99 22.67 7.72
C GLU A 318 8.09 22.48 6.68
N TYR A 319 9.14 23.32 6.73
CA TYR A 319 10.27 23.19 5.83
C TYR A 319 11.02 21.87 6.06
N ALA A 320 11.18 21.44 7.31
CA ALA A 320 11.79 20.16 7.63
C ALA A 320 10.98 18.97 7.08
N ILE A 321 9.65 18.99 7.18
CA ILE A 321 8.77 17.97 6.60
C ILE A 321 8.95 17.91 5.09
N TRP A 322 8.86 19.07 4.42
CA TRP A 322 9.06 19.16 2.97
C TRP A 322 10.44 18.63 2.56
N LYS A 323 11.50 19.06 3.24
CA LYS A 323 12.88 18.65 2.95
C LYS A 323 13.10 17.16 3.21
N TYR A 324 12.50 16.62 4.27
CA TYR A 324 12.52 15.20 4.57
C TYR A 324 11.81 14.39 3.47
N ARG A 325 10.62 14.80 3.02
CA ARG A 325 9.89 14.18 1.89
C ARG A 325 10.68 14.24 0.59
N LYS A 326 11.42 15.33 0.35
CA LYS A 326 12.26 15.50 -0.84
C LYS A 326 13.49 14.60 -0.82
N ASN A 327 14.02 14.28 0.35
CA ASN A 327 15.24 13.49 0.53
C ASN A 327 14.99 12.02 0.88
N HIS A 328 13.73 11.57 0.96
CA HIS A 328 13.40 10.19 1.27
C HIS A 328 12.33 9.63 0.33
N LYS A 329 12.47 8.35 0.00
CA LYS A 329 11.47 7.60 -0.75
C LYS A 329 10.33 7.16 0.18
N PHE A 330 9.11 7.56 -0.14
CA PHE A 330 7.89 7.11 0.55
C PHE A 330 7.15 6.04 -0.26
N THR A 331 6.85 4.92 0.38
CA THR A 331 5.82 3.98 -0.07
C THR A 331 4.43 4.55 0.25
N GLU A 332 3.37 3.99 -0.34
CA GLU A 332 2.00 4.45 -0.05
C GLU A 332 1.64 4.27 1.43
N SER A 333 1.94 3.10 2.00
CA SER A 333 1.71 2.82 3.43
C SER A 333 2.50 3.77 4.35
N ARG A 334 3.80 3.96 4.10
CA ARG A 334 4.61 4.90 4.91
C ARG A 334 4.14 6.34 4.78
N ARG A 335 3.69 6.77 3.59
CA ARG A 335 3.08 8.09 3.43
C ARG A 335 1.82 8.21 4.27
N ALA A 336 0.93 7.22 4.21
CA ALA A 336 -0.31 7.22 5.00
C ALA A 336 -0.02 7.28 6.50
N ILE A 337 0.97 6.53 7.00
CA ILE A 337 1.40 6.57 8.41
C ILE A 337 1.93 7.96 8.76
N PHE A 338 2.86 8.50 7.95
CA PHE A 338 3.47 9.80 8.23
C PHE A 338 2.45 10.92 8.22
N ASP A 339 1.57 10.95 7.21
CA ASP A 339 0.52 11.94 7.09
C ASP A 339 -0.49 11.88 8.25
N ASN A 340 -0.78 10.67 8.76
CA ASN A 340 -1.65 10.46 9.92
C ASN A 340 -0.99 10.91 11.23
N TYR A 341 0.30 10.61 11.42
CA TYR A 341 1.07 11.13 12.56
C TYR A 341 1.15 12.65 12.57
N LEU A 342 1.46 13.26 11.42
CA LEU A 342 1.53 14.72 11.29
C LEU A 342 0.16 15.37 11.56
N LYS A 343 -0.93 14.80 11.03
CA LYS A 343 -2.31 15.25 11.32
C LYS A 343 -2.65 15.15 12.81
N PHE A 344 -2.28 14.06 13.46
CA PHE A 344 -2.47 13.90 14.89
C PHE A 344 -1.69 14.96 15.69
N GLY A 345 -0.48 15.30 15.25
CA GLY A 345 0.31 16.40 15.81
C GLY A 345 -0.16 17.81 15.43
N GLY A 346 -1.34 17.97 14.81
CA GLY A 346 -1.92 19.28 14.46
C GLY A 346 -1.47 19.85 13.11
N ILE A 347 -0.77 19.08 12.28
CA ILE A 347 -0.26 19.55 10.98
C ILE A 347 -1.22 19.11 9.86
N ASN A 348 -1.75 20.07 9.11
CA ASN A 348 -2.60 19.79 7.96
C ASN A 348 -1.76 19.17 6.84
N THR A 349 -2.07 17.93 6.47
CA THR A 349 -1.40 17.23 5.36
C THR A 349 -2.31 17.08 4.14
N GLY A 350 -1.85 17.56 2.97
CA GLY A 350 -2.54 17.46 1.68
C GLY A 350 -2.50 18.76 0.86
N PRO A 351 -2.75 18.73 -0.46
CA PRO A 351 -2.66 19.92 -1.30
C PRO A 351 -3.58 21.02 -0.78
N ASN A 352 -3.00 22.16 -0.38
CA ASN A 352 -3.69 23.32 0.17
C ASN A 352 -4.94 23.69 -0.66
N MET A 353 -6.15 23.37 -0.17
CA MET A 353 -7.41 23.70 -0.86
C MET A 353 -7.77 25.20 -0.79
N PHE A 354 -7.00 26.03 -0.08
CA PHE A 354 -7.26 27.47 0.04
C PHE A 354 -6.62 28.34 -1.06
N LEU A 355 -5.76 27.79 -1.92
CA LEU A 355 -5.10 28.56 -3.01
C LEU A 355 -5.92 28.60 -4.32
N GLY A 356 -7.22 28.82 -4.19
CA GLY A 356 -8.07 29.25 -5.29
C GLY A 356 -8.05 30.78 -5.42
N ARG A 357 -7.06 31.32 -6.15
CA ARG A 357 -6.85 32.73 -6.62
C ARG A 357 -5.60 33.40 -6.06
N ALA A 358 -4.43 33.03 -6.58
CA ALA A 358 -3.35 33.97 -6.77
C ALA A 358 -2.93 33.90 -8.24
N THR A 359 -3.59 34.70 -9.08
CA THR A 359 -3.09 34.97 -10.44
C THR A 359 -1.80 35.78 -10.33
N SER A 360 -0.91 35.63 -11.30
CA SER A 360 0.39 36.30 -11.47
C SER A 360 0.36 37.85 -11.51
N ALA A 361 -0.74 38.47 -11.11
CA ALA A 361 -0.98 39.91 -11.12
C ALA A 361 -0.69 40.60 -9.77
N ASP A 362 -0.49 39.85 -8.67
CA ASP A 362 -0.30 40.41 -7.32
C ASP A 362 1.16 40.30 -6.81
N ALA A 363 2.14 40.29 -7.72
CA ALA A 363 3.55 40.40 -7.32
C ALA A 363 3.84 41.82 -6.82
N SER A 364 3.95 42.00 -5.50
CA SER A 364 4.49 43.21 -4.89
C SER A 364 5.96 43.40 -5.30
N ALA A 365 6.35 44.63 -5.64
CA ALA A 365 7.70 44.98 -6.10
C ALA A 365 8.75 45.05 -4.96
N ASP A 366 8.64 44.17 -3.97
CA ASP A 366 9.54 44.10 -2.81
C ASP A 366 10.37 42.81 -2.87
N PRO A 367 11.71 42.86 -3.02
CA PRO A 367 12.55 41.66 -3.13
C PRO A 367 12.53 40.76 -1.90
N GLU A 368 12.17 41.28 -0.71
CA GLU A 368 12.01 40.47 0.50
C GLU A 368 10.68 39.69 0.52
N ALA A 369 9.64 40.19 -0.18
CA ALA A 369 8.34 39.51 -0.29
C ALA A 369 8.36 38.34 -1.30
N ASP A 370 9.31 38.32 -2.25
CA ASP A 370 9.45 37.23 -3.23
C ASP A 370 10.01 35.93 -2.61
N VAL A 371 10.75 36.02 -1.50
CA VAL A 371 11.24 34.85 -0.75
C VAL A 371 10.09 34.15 -0.03
N ASP A 372 9.16 34.93 0.51
CA ASP A 372 7.97 34.43 1.22
C ASP A 372 7.03 33.70 0.25
N VAL A 373 6.78 34.27 -0.94
CA VAL A 373 5.92 33.68 -1.97
C VAL A 373 6.47 32.37 -2.56
N GLN A 374 7.79 32.16 -2.57
CA GLN A 374 8.38 30.88 -2.97
C GLN A 374 8.24 29.82 -1.88
N ALA A 375 8.41 30.17 -0.61
CA ALA A 375 8.16 29.27 0.53
C ALA A 375 6.68 28.84 0.59
N THR A 376 5.74 29.78 0.42
CA THR A 376 4.29 29.53 0.44
C THR A 376 3.80 28.66 -0.74
N LYS A 377 4.52 28.62 -1.86
CA LYS A 377 4.20 27.76 -3.01
C LYS A 377 4.71 26.31 -2.85
N LEU A 378 5.60 26.06 -1.89
CA LEU A 378 6.29 24.78 -1.70
C LEU A 378 5.70 23.92 -0.56
N ALA A 379 4.91 24.51 0.33
CA ALA A 379 4.30 23.83 1.47
C ALA A 379 3.03 23.06 1.06
N ILE A 380 3.13 21.73 0.98
CA ILE A 380 1.99 20.80 0.90
C ILE A 380 1.41 20.54 2.30
N ASP A 381 2.21 20.73 3.34
CA ASP A 381 1.83 20.54 4.73
C ASP A 381 1.85 21.92 5.42
N SER A 382 0.82 22.26 6.21
CA SER A 382 0.73 23.56 6.91
C SER A 382 0.32 23.40 8.37
N VAL A 383 0.87 24.24 9.23
CA VAL A 383 0.49 24.40 10.63
C VAL A 383 -0.59 25.49 10.68
N PRO A 384 -1.82 25.20 11.13
CA PRO A 384 -2.87 26.21 11.23
C PRO A 384 -2.46 27.43 12.07
N ASP A 385 -2.77 28.64 11.57
CA ASP A 385 -2.53 29.92 12.27
C ASP A 385 -3.15 29.95 13.69
N GLU A 386 -4.25 29.22 13.90
CA GLU A 386 -4.94 29.10 15.20
C GLU A 386 -4.10 28.39 16.28
N LEU A 387 -3.05 27.65 15.88
CA LEU A 387 -2.09 27.02 16.80
C LEU A 387 -0.97 27.97 17.25
N GLU A 388 -0.82 29.14 16.61
CA GLU A 388 0.23 30.10 16.96
C GLU A 388 -0.10 30.92 18.23
N GLU A 389 -1.37 30.97 18.65
CA GLU A 389 -1.79 31.65 19.88
C GLU A 389 -1.91 30.68 21.08
N GLY A 390 -0.76 30.25 21.62
CA GLY A 390 -0.67 29.72 22.99
C GLY A 390 -0.82 28.21 23.18
N MET A 391 -0.71 27.41 22.12
CA MET A 391 -0.58 25.94 22.23
C MET A 391 0.86 25.55 22.60
N GLU A 392 1.01 24.74 23.65
CA GLU A 392 2.31 24.19 24.06
C GLU A 392 2.69 23.02 23.14
N VAL A 393 3.84 23.12 22.46
CA VAL A 393 4.34 22.05 21.58
C VAL A 393 5.02 20.97 22.42
N ASN A 394 4.56 19.72 22.29
CA ASN A 394 5.07 18.57 23.04
C ASN A 394 5.24 17.35 22.12
N PHE A 395 6.45 17.13 21.61
CA PHE A 395 6.79 15.99 20.77
C PHE A 395 6.67 14.66 21.52
N SER A 396 7.01 14.65 22.82
CA SER A 396 6.97 13.42 23.61
C SER A 396 5.55 12.93 23.87
N GLU A 397 4.64 13.84 24.22
CA GLU A 397 3.21 13.55 24.38
C GLU A 397 2.55 13.15 23.06
N VAL A 398 2.84 13.86 21.97
CA VAL A 398 2.36 13.48 20.63
C VAL A 398 2.80 12.05 20.29
N ALA A 399 4.07 11.69 20.50
CA ALA A 399 4.55 10.34 20.24
C ALA A 399 3.89 9.30 21.18
N GLN A 400 3.73 9.62 22.45
CA GLN A 400 3.15 8.74 23.46
C GLN A 400 1.68 8.43 23.19
N VAL A 401 0.84 9.45 22.99
CA VAL A 401 -0.59 9.27 22.76
C VAL A 401 -0.83 8.66 21.37
N TYR A 402 -0.07 9.07 20.35
CA TYR A 402 -0.20 8.51 19.01
C TYR A 402 0.04 7.00 19.00
N PHE A 403 1.20 6.54 19.49
CA PHE A 403 1.53 5.11 19.49
C PHE A 403 0.82 4.34 20.61
N GLY A 404 0.46 5.00 21.70
CA GLY A 404 -0.26 4.39 22.82
C GLY A 404 -1.73 4.10 22.49
N ASN A 405 -2.37 4.95 21.70
CA ASN A 405 -3.82 4.96 21.52
C ASN A 405 -4.22 5.11 20.04
N THR A 406 -3.95 6.27 19.43
CA THR A 406 -4.51 6.67 18.13
C THR A 406 -4.16 5.70 17.00
N PHE A 407 -2.88 5.35 16.86
CA PHE A 407 -2.39 4.47 15.79
C PHE A 407 -3.02 3.07 15.85
N ILE A 408 -3.19 2.51 17.06
CA ILE A 408 -3.73 1.15 17.27
C ILE A 408 -5.22 1.08 16.93
N ARG A 409 -5.94 2.19 17.06
CA ARG A 409 -7.38 2.29 16.82
C ARG A 409 -7.73 2.63 15.39
N GLU A 410 -6.76 3.08 14.61
CA GLU A 410 -6.97 3.45 13.23
C GLU A 410 -7.27 2.20 12.38
N SER A 411 -8.50 2.14 11.86
CA SER A 411 -8.98 0.99 11.08
C SER A 411 -8.20 0.76 9.78
N ARG A 412 -7.46 1.77 9.32
CA ARG A 412 -6.62 1.70 8.12
C ARG A 412 -5.35 0.87 8.32
N PHE A 413 -4.76 0.85 9.50
CA PHE A 413 -3.47 0.18 9.74
C PHE A 413 -3.68 -1.17 10.41
N ILE A 414 -3.58 -2.24 9.63
CA ILE A 414 -3.99 -3.59 10.07
C ILE A 414 -2.91 -4.65 9.87
N THR A 415 -1.82 -4.35 9.17
CA THR A 415 -0.78 -5.34 8.87
C THR A 415 0.32 -5.33 9.93
N MET A 416 1.02 -6.45 10.10
CA MET A 416 2.19 -6.50 10.99
C MET A 416 3.30 -5.54 10.54
N GLN A 417 3.48 -5.38 9.22
CA GLN A 417 4.51 -4.52 8.68
C GLN A 417 4.26 -3.05 9.02
N GLU A 418 3.01 -2.58 9.06
CA GLU A 418 2.68 -1.22 9.48
C GLU A 418 3.03 -0.95 10.95
N PHE A 419 2.78 -1.91 11.83
CA PHE A 419 3.16 -1.83 13.25
C PHE A 419 4.68 -1.84 13.46
N ILE A 420 5.45 -2.34 12.48
CA ILE A 420 6.92 -2.27 12.46
C ILE A 420 7.40 -0.95 11.83
N ASP A 421 6.82 -0.55 10.71
CA ASP A 421 7.25 0.61 9.92
C ASP A 421 6.94 1.92 10.61
N ALA A 422 5.80 2.04 11.29
CA ALA A 422 5.35 3.29 11.90
C ALA A 422 6.34 3.87 12.93
N PRO A 423 6.75 3.15 13.97
CA PRO A 423 7.72 3.69 14.92
C PRO A 423 9.12 3.89 14.31
N ASN A 424 9.50 3.11 13.29
CA ASN A 424 10.76 3.36 12.57
C ASN A 424 10.72 4.66 11.76
N LEU A 425 9.60 4.93 11.10
CA LEU A 425 9.37 6.14 10.31
C LEU A 425 9.42 7.40 11.18
N ILE A 426 8.71 7.38 12.31
CA ILE A 426 8.65 8.54 13.21
C ILE A 426 9.99 8.75 13.93
N ASP A 427 10.69 7.70 14.35
CA ASP A 427 12.03 7.86 14.93
C ASP A 427 13.04 8.45 13.94
N ALA A 428 13.01 8.01 12.67
CA ALA A 428 13.88 8.57 11.63
C ALA A 428 13.59 10.06 11.38
N PHE A 429 12.31 10.46 11.39
CA PHE A 429 11.94 11.86 11.24
C PHE A 429 12.33 12.70 12.47
N LEU A 430 12.07 12.23 13.69
CA LEU A 430 12.53 12.91 14.91
C LEU A 430 14.06 13.02 14.95
N ARG A 431 14.78 11.98 14.51
CA ARG A 431 16.23 12.01 14.36
C ARG A 431 16.67 13.06 13.33
N TYR A 432 15.94 13.18 12.22
CA TYR A 432 16.19 14.20 11.21
C TYR A 432 16.06 15.62 11.78
N LEU A 433 15.02 15.88 12.59
CA LEU A 433 14.85 17.17 13.27
C LEU A 433 16.03 17.50 14.19
N GLN A 434 16.58 16.50 14.90
CA GLN A 434 17.76 16.67 15.75
C GLN A 434 19.01 16.98 14.92
N ILE A 435 19.28 16.22 13.85
CA ILE A 435 20.47 16.38 13.00
C ILE A 435 20.49 17.75 12.33
N ARG A 436 19.34 18.22 11.84
CA ARG A 436 19.20 19.53 11.19
C ARG A 436 19.01 20.69 12.19
N ASN A 437 18.99 20.41 13.49
CA ASN A 437 18.77 21.39 14.55
C ASN A 437 17.51 22.24 14.29
N VAL A 438 16.41 21.59 13.91
CA VAL A 438 15.17 22.27 13.48
C VAL A 438 14.49 22.97 14.64
N ALA A 439 14.56 22.40 15.85
CA ALA A 439 13.87 22.87 17.05
C ALA A 439 14.79 22.76 18.29
N PRO A 440 15.90 23.53 18.36
CA PRO A 440 16.86 23.45 19.47
C PRO A 440 16.23 23.68 20.84
N GLU A 441 15.20 24.53 20.91
CA GLU A 441 14.47 24.86 22.13
C GLU A 441 13.62 23.69 22.66
N TYR A 442 13.37 22.65 21.84
CA TYR A 442 12.67 21.41 22.20
C TYR A 442 13.57 20.17 22.15
N ALA A 443 14.90 20.33 22.13
CA ALA A 443 15.84 19.21 21.96
C ALA A 443 15.66 18.08 23.00
N ASP A 444 15.49 18.44 24.28
CA ASP A 444 15.25 17.50 25.38
C ASP A 444 13.92 16.75 25.22
N ASP A 445 12.89 17.42 24.70
CA ASP A 445 11.57 16.83 24.50
C ASP A 445 11.56 15.89 23.28
N ILE A 446 12.27 16.24 22.21
CA ILE A 446 12.49 15.34 21.07
C ILE A 446 13.28 14.10 21.50
N GLU A 447 14.25 14.22 22.41
CA GLU A 447 14.96 13.06 22.96
C GLU A 447 14.03 12.13 23.75
N LYS A 448 13.15 12.69 24.59
CA LYS A 448 12.10 11.91 25.28
C LYS A 448 11.15 11.24 24.30
N ALA A 449 10.70 11.95 23.27
CA ALA A 449 9.85 11.41 22.22
C ALA A 449 10.52 10.19 21.57
N ARG A 450 11.79 10.29 21.19
CA ARG A 450 12.55 9.18 20.61
C ARG A 450 12.71 8.00 21.56
N ALA A 451 12.82 8.22 22.86
CA ALA A 451 12.83 7.12 23.85
C ALA A 451 11.49 6.36 23.87
N ILE A 452 10.36 7.07 23.81
CA ILE A 452 9.02 6.48 23.69
C ILE A 452 8.90 5.71 22.38
N VAL A 453 9.35 6.28 21.26
CA VAL A 453 9.31 5.60 19.96
C VAL A 453 10.20 4.35 19.96
N ALA A 454 11.35 4.37 20.64
CA ALA A 454 12.20 3.18 20.78
C ALA A 454 11.47 2.05 21.52
N GLN A 455 10.64 2.38 22.52
CA GLN A 455 9.77 1.42 23.19
C GLN A 455 8.64 0.93 22.26
N ALA A 456 8.04 1.83 21.49
CA ALA A 456 7.00 1.51 20.50
C ALA A 456 7.50 0.52 19.43
N LYS A 457 8.76 0.61 18.98
CA LYS A 457 9.39 -0.36 18.05
C LYS A 457 9.33 -1.80 18.56
N ILE A 458 9.34 -1.99 19.88
CA ILE A 458 9.32 -3.31 20.52
C ILE A 458 7.89 -3.73 20.82
N GLU A 459 7.08 -2.83 21.39
CA GLU A 459 5.77 -3.18 21.95
C GLU A 459 4.64 -3.18 20.91
N LEU A 460 4.68 -2.36 19.86
CA LEU A 460 3.61 -2.34 18.85
C LEU A 460 3.48 -3.68 18.09
N PRO A 461 4.56 -4.30 17.57
CA PRO A 461 4.45 -5.62 16.94
C PRO A 461 3.91 -6.69 17.91
N LYS A 462 4.24 -6.58 19.21
CA LYS A 462 3.71 -7.45 20.26
C LYS A 462 2.21 -7.23 20.48
N CYS A 463 1.74 -5.99 20.59
CA CYS A 463 0.31 -5.65 20.67
C CYS A 463 -0.48 -6.24 19.49
N LYS A 464 0.08 -6.13 18.27
CA LYS A 464 -0.54 -6.70 17.08
C LYS A 464 -0.58 -8.23 17.13
N SER A 465 0.51 -8.86 17.56
CA SER A 465 0.57 -10.32 17.73
C SER A 465 -0.45 -10.80 18.76
N LEU A 466 -0.55 -10.14 19.91
CA LEU A 466 -1.52 -10.47 20.96
C LEU A 466 -2.96 -10.40 20.46
N THR A 467 -3.28 -9.44 19.58
CA THR A 467 -4.64 -9.30 19.01
C THR A 467 -5.07 -10.56 18.23
N LEU A 468 -4.12 -11.35 17.71
CA LEU A 468 -4.40 -12.60 17.00
C LEU A 468 -4.55 -13.80 17.94
N TYR A 469 -4.00 -13.75 19.15
CA TYR A 469 -3.88 -14.91 20.03
C TYR A 469 -4.69 -14.81 21.32
N ILE A 470 -4.99 -13.61 21.81
CA ILE A 470 -5.80 -13.41 23.02
C ILE A 470 -7.28 -13.73 22.72
N PRO A 471 -8.04 -14.40 23.61
CA PRO A 471 -7.71 -14.80 24.99
C PRO A 471 -7.01 -16.17 25.11
N GLY A 472 -6.69 -16.83 24.00
CA GLY A 472 -6.07 -18.15 23.97
C GLY A 472 -7.08 -19.31 23.95
N ASN A 473 -6.57 -20.51 23.68
CA ASN A 473 -7.35 -21.74 23.59
C ASN A 473 -7.98 -22.11 24.94
N PHE A 474 -7.23 -21.99 26.02
CA PHE A 474 -7.68 -22.33 27.37
C PHE A 474 -8.80 -21.42 27.84
N ASN A 475 -8.63 -20.10 27.74
CA ASN A 475 -9.67 -19.19 28.17
C ASN A 475 -10.90 -19.22 27.25
N SER A 476 -10.71 -19.44 25.95
CA SER A 476 -11.82 -19.70 25.02
C SER A 476 -12.60 -20.96 25.42
N ALA A 477 -11.91 -22.02 25.84
CA ALA A 477 -12.55 -23.22 26.38
C ALA A 477 -13.30 -22.95 27.69
N CYS A 478 -12.74 -22.13 28.59
CA CYS A 478 -13.44 -21.69 29.80
C CYS A 478 -14.72 -20.91 29.47
N ALA A 479 -14.67 -19.98 28.51
CA ALA A 479 -15.83 -19.22 28.06
C ALA A 479 -16.95 -20.11 27.50
N VAL A 480 -16.61 -21.12 26.68
CA VAL A 480 -17.58 -22.08 26.14
C VAL A 480 -18.13 -23.03 27.22
N TYR A 481 -17.32 -23.40 28.20
CA TYR A 481 -17.69 -24.38 29.23
C TYR A 481 -18.52 -23.77 30.37
N PHE A 482 -18.13 -22.58 30.87
CA PHE A 482 -18.75 -21.93 32.03
C PHE A 482 -19.69 -20.77 31.68
N GLY A 483 -19.49 -20.12 30.54
CA GLY A 483 -20.28 -18.94 30.16
C GLY A 483 -21.70 -19.30 29.72
N GLU A 484 -22.60 -18.32 29.80
CA GLU A 484 -23.94 -18.36 29.19
C GLU A 484 -23.88 -18.15 27.66
N ARG A 485 -22.84 -18.65 26.98
CA ARG A 485 -23.02 -19.04 25.59
C ARG A 485 -23.91 -20.27 25.61
N GLU A 486 -25.21 -20.02 25.72
CA GLU A 486 -26.15 -20.88 25.07
C GLU A 486 -25.65 -21.00 23.63
N THR A 487 -25.22 -22.20 23.24
CA THR A 487 -25.39 -22.63 21.86
C THR A 487 -26.89 -22.77 21.62
N THR A 488 -27.67 -21.70 21.75
CA THR A 488 -29.06 -21.64 21.32
C THR A 488 -29.06 -21.03 19.93
N MET A 489 -28.74 -21.86 18.95
CA MET A 489 -29.75 -21.94 17.90
C MET A 489 -30.93 -22.65 18.54
N ASP A 490 -32.10 -22.02 18.54
CA ASP A 490 -33.35 -22.72 18.79
C ASP A 490 -33.42 -23.90 17.81
N LEU A 491 -33.24 -25.13 18.32
CA LEU A 491 -33.33 -26.37 17.55
C LEU A 491 -34.75 -26.96 17.61
N SER A 492 -35.74 -26.24 18.14
CA SER A 492 -37.12 -26.74 18.30
C SER A 492 -37.82 -27.06 16.97
N TRP A 493 -37.24 -26.65 15.84
CA TRP A 493 -37.68 -27.02 14.49
C TRP A 493 -36.98 -28.27 13.92
N MET A 494 -36.02 -28.87 14.62
CA MET A 494 -35.31 -30.09 14.20
C MET A 494 -35.88 -31.33 14.91
N ASN A 495 -36.37 -32.30 14.12
CA ASN A 495 -36.86 -33.57 14.65
C ASN A 495 -35.70 -34.49 15.10
N ASP A 496 -35.88 -35.17 16.24
CA ASP A 496 -34.94 -36.04 16.95
C ASP A 496 -34.37 -37.26 16.18
N SER A 497 -34.71 -37.47 14.91
CA SER A 497 -34.56 -38.79 14.28
C SER A 497 -33.41 -38.99 13.29
N ASP A 498 -32.59 -37.98 12.95
CA ASP A 498 -31.53 -38.16 11.94
C ASP A 498 -30.10 -37.86 12.43
N MET A 499 -29.35 -38.95 12.68
CA MET A 499 -27.95 -38.97 13.11
C MET A 499 -26.98 -38.30 12.10
N LYS A 500 -27.39 -38.15 10.83
CA LYS A 500 -26.66 -37.42 9.78
C LYS A 500 -26.75 -35.90 9.94
N THR A 501 -27.89 -35.40 10.41
CA THR A 501 -28.15 -33.97 10.57
C THR A 501 -27.44 -33.40 11.80
N GLN A 502 -27.29 -34.20 12.85
CA GLN A 502 -26.41 -33.89 14.00
C GLN A 502 -24.94 -33.77 13.60
N LYS A 503 -24.42 -34.64 12.74
CA LYS A 503 -23.02 -34.54 12.25
C LYS A 503 -22.79 -33.28 11.41
N MET A 504 -23.77 -32.91 10.58
CA MET A 504 -23.70 -31.71 9.75
C MET A 504 -23.81 -30.42 10.59
N ALA A 505 -24.64 -30.42 11.64
CA ALA A 505 -24.71 -29.32 12.61
C ALA A 505 -23.44 -29.19 13.46
N ASN A 506 -22.83 -30.30 13.90
CA ASN A 506 -21.55 -30.28 14.61
C ASN A 506 -20.41 -29.76 13.73
N SER A 507 -20.36 -30.16 12.45
CA SER A 507 -19.41 -29.63 11.46
C SER A 507 -19.62 -28.13 11.21
N PHE A 508 -20.87 -27.66 11.18
CA PHE A 508 -21.18 -26.24 11.04
C PHE A 508 -20.82 -25.43 12.30
N LEU A 509 -21.00 -26.00 13.49
CA LEU A 509 -20.55 -25.42 14.77
C LEU A 509 -19.02 -25.38 14.89
N GLU A 510 -18.32 -26.39 14.39
CA GLU A 510 -16.85 -26.40 14.25
C GLU A 510 -16.37 -25.28 13.31
N GLU A 511 -17.04 -25.06 12.17
CA GLU A 511 -16.73 -23.98 11.22
C GLU A 511 -17.09 -22.57 11.74
N THR A 512 -18.12 -22.43 12.59
CA THR A 512 -18.69 -21.12 12.94
C THR A 512 -18.32 -20.64 14.36
N LEU A 513 -18.00 -21.55 15.30
CA LEU A 513 -17.72 -21.22 16.72
C LEU A 513 -16.33 -21.65 17.22
N GLY A 514 -15.50 -22.27 16.37
CA GLY A 514 -14.08 -22.53 16.62
C GLY A 514 -13.74 -23.60 17.68
N MET A 515 -14.69 -24.03 18.52
CA MET A 515 -14.48 -25.11 19.51
C MET A 515 -15.80 -25.71 20.00
N THR A 516 -15.92 -27.04 20.01
CA THR A 516 -17.11 -27.73 20.55
C THR A 516 -17.12 -27.75 22.08
N ARG A 517 -18.30 -27.89 22.72
CA ARG A 517 -18.40 -28.05 24.18
C ARG A 517 -17.64 -29.28 24.71
N GLU A 518 -17.52 -30.35 23.91
CA GLU A 518 -16.76 -31.54 24.28
C GLU A 518 -15.26 -31.30 24.30
N GLU A 519 -14.74 -30.58 23.30
CA GLU A 519 -13.33 -30.16 23.25
C GLU A 519 -13.00 -29.17 24.35
N ALA A 520 -13.85 -28.16 24.56
CA ALA A 520 -13.74 -27.22 25.66
C ALA A 520 -13.70 -27.95 27.01
N SER A 521 -14.59 -28.93 27.21
CA SER A 521 -14.61 -29.79 28.39
C SER A 521 -13.29 -30.54 28.60
N LYS A 522 -12.68 -31.08 27.54
CA LYS A 522 -11.38 -31.78 27.62
C LYS A 522 -10.24 -30.83 28.02
N ILE A 523 -10.17 -29.66 27.38
CA ILE A 523 -9.15 -28.65 27.66
C ILE A 523 -9.27 -28.17 29.12
N VAL A 524 -10.47 -27.78 29.55
CA VAL A 524 -10.72 -27.30 30.92
C VAL A 524 -10.42 -28.40 31.95
N LYS A 525 -10.83 -29.66 31.70
CA LYS A 525 -10.54 -30.82 32.59
C LYS A 525 -9.07 -31.15 32.74
N SER A 526 -8.25 -30.85 31.73
CA SER A 526 -6.80 -31.06 31.84
C SER A 526 -6.14 -30.14 32.87
N GLN A 527 -6.75 -28.97 33.13
CA GLN A 527 -6.18 -27.91 33.98
C GLN A 527 -6.93 -27.69 35.30
N ILE A 528 -8.21 -28.05 35.36
CA ILE A 528 -9.06 -27.94 36.55
C ILE A 528 -9.49 -29.36 36.95
N LYS A 529 -8.84 -29.93 37.97
CA LYS A 529 -9.03 -31.34 38.37
C LYS A 529 -10.39 -31.62 39.04
N ASP A 530 -11.04 -30.61 39.62
CA ASP A 530 -12.30 -30.73 40.38
C ASP A 530 -13.43 -29.88 39.77
N LEU A 531 -14.01 -30.32 38.66
CA LEU A 531 -14.99 -29.54 37.87
C LEU A 531 -16.46 -29.78 38.20
N LYS A 532 -16.80 -30.79 39.01
CA LYS A 532 -18.19 -31.26 39.14
C LYS A 532 -19.17 -30.24 39.70
N ASP A 533 -18.69 -29.19 40.37
CA ASP A 533 -19.52 -28.21 41.07
C ASP A 533 -19.10 -26.74 40.83
N VAL A 534 -18.16 -26.48 39.91
CA VAL A 534 -17.64 -25.13 39.67
C VAL A 534 -18.59 -24.33 38.78
N LYS A 535 -19.04 -23.17 39.26
CA LYS A 535 -19.94 -22.27 38.55
C LYS A 535 -19.34 -20.88 38.36
N LEU A 536 -19.80 -20.19 37.32
CA LEU A 536 -19.56 -18.77 37.12
C LEU A 536 -20.31 -17.96 38.19
N VAL A 537 -19.60 -17.03 38.85
CA VAL A 537 -20.13 -16.21 39.95
C VAL A 537 -20.21 -14.74 39.58
N THR A 538 -19.24 -14.24 38.81
CA THR A 538 -19.16 -12.81 38.48
C THR A 538 -18.59 -12.64 37.09
N THR A 539 -19.19 -11.75 36.31
CA THR A 539 -18.67 -11.28 35.03
C THR A 539 -18.45 -9.77 35.15
N LEU A 540 -17.24 -9.32 34.82
CA LEU A 540 -16.88 -7.92 34.69
C LEU A 540 -16.73 -7.63 33.20
N GLU A 541 -17.64 -6.85 32.62
CA GLU A 541 -17.64 -6.57 31.19
C GLU A 541 -16.76 -5.36 30.86
N TRP A 542 -15.86 -5.53 29.89
CA TRP A 542 -15.02 -4.46 29.31
C TRP A 542 -14.25 -3.59 30.32
N VAL A 543 -13.80 -4.20 31.43
CA VAL A 543 -12.93 -3.53 32.39
C VAL A 543 -11.53 -3.30 31.80
N GLY A 544 -10.94 -2.14 32.08
CA GLY A 544 -9.55 -1.86 31.74
C GLY A 544 -8.62 -2.60 32.68
N ILE A 545 -7.76 -3.46 32.17
CA ILE A 545 -6.79 -4.21 32.97
C ILE A 545 -5.37 -3.97 32.48
N LYS A 546 -4.44 -3.89 33.43
CA LYS A 546 -3.02 -3.63 33.22
C LYS A 546 -2.18 -4.81 33.67
N VAL A 547 -1.22 -5.24 32.86
CA VAL A 547 -0.24 -6.28 33.24
C VAL A 547 0.67 -5.74 34.33
N THR A 548 0.78 -6.42 35.47
CA THR A 548 1.63 -5.97 36.59
C THR A 548 2.71 -6.94 37.02
N ASP A 549 2.58 -8.22 36.68
CA ASP A 549 3.58 -9.23 36.98
C ASP A 549 3.50 -10.35 35.94
N LEU A 550 4.67 -10.68 35.36
CA LEU A 550 4.82 -11.73 34.35
C LEU A 550 5.71 -12.87 34.91
N PRO A 551 5.31 -14.13 34.70
CA PRO A 551 6.09 -15.27 35.15
C PRO A 551 7.37 -15.41 34.31
N PRO A 552 8.46 -15.98 34.86
CA PRO A 552 9.67 -16.24 34.10
C PRO A 552 9.40 -17.28 33.00
N ILE A 553 9.80 -16.97 31.77
CA ILE A 553 9.58 -17.84 30.60
C ILE A 553 10.84 -18.69 30.36
N SER A 554 10.70 -20.02 30.40
CA SER A 554 11.78 -20.95 30.05
C SER A 554 11.77 -21.29 28.56
N SER A 555 12.92 -21.32 27.91
CA SER A 555 13.05 -21.69 26.49
C SER A 555 12.68 -23.15 26.20
N GLU A 556 12.70 -24.03 27.20
CA GLU A 556 12.43 -25.48 27.05
C GLU A 556 10.93 -25.85 27.18
N GLU A 557 10.07 -24.92 27.60
CA GLU A 557 8.64 -25.17 27.80
C GLU A 557 7.84 -25.18 26.49
N ASP A 558 6.80 -26.02 26.45
CA ASP A 558 5.83 -26.10 25.35
C ASP A 558 5.13 -24.74 25.13
N PRO A 559 5.04 -24.22 23.90
CA PRO A 559 4.28 -22.98 23.60
C PRO A 559 2.82 -22.96 24.08
N GLU A 560 2.19 -24.13 24.25
CA GLU A 560 0.83 -24.28 24.79
C GLU A 560 0.81 -24.43 26.33
N ALA A 561 1.96 -24.36 27.01
CA ALA A 561 2.02 -24.36 28.47
C ALA A 561 1.31 -23.13 29.05
N LEU A 562 0.53 -23.32 30.11
CA LEU A 562 -0.21 -22.23 30.76
C LEU A 562 0.59 -21.64 31.91
N LEU A 563 0.80 -20.33 31.86
CA LEU A 563 1.49 -19.56 32.88
C LEU A 563 0.52 -18.59 33.56
N ASP A 564 0.73 -18.33 34.85
CA ASP A 564 -0.10 -17.39 35.62
C ASP A 564 0.40 -15.96 35.38
N VAL A 565 -0.48 -15.10 34.84
CA VAL A 565 -0.22 -13.67 34.62
C VAL A 565 -1.08 -12.86 35.56
N THR A 566 -0.48 -11.86 36.21
CA THR A 566 -1.19 -10.96 37.11
C THR A 566 -1.56 -9.66 36.39
N PHE A 567 -2.84 -9.34 36.44
CA PHE A 567 -3.40 -8.09 35.98
C PHE A 567 -3.96 -7.29 37.15
N THR A 568 -3.89 -5.96 37.08
CA THR A 568 -4.64 -5.07 37.99
C THR A 568 -5.64 -4.25 37.21
N ASP A 569 -6.74 -3.87 37.86
CA ASP A 569 -7.67 -2.88 37.32
C ASP A 569 -6.93 -1.56 37.03
N TYR A 570 -7.09 -1.05 35.81
CA TYR A 570 -6.37 0.12 35.32
C TYR A 570 -6.85 1.41 35.99
N GLU A 571 -8.16 1.54 36.23
CA GLU A 571 -8.80 2.74 36.75
C GLU A 571 -8.56 2.89 38.26
N ASN A 572 -8.68 1.79 39.01
CA ASN A 572 -8.63 1.83 40.48
C ASN A 572 -7.31 1.33 41.09
N ASN A 573 -6.47 0.61 40.33
CA ASN A 573 -5.18 0.04 40.75
C ASN A 573 -5.21 -0.79 42.05
N ARG A 574 -6.38 -1.33 42.44
CA ARG A 574 -6.56 -2.12 43.68
C ARG A 574 -6.97 -3.55 43.40
N ASP A 575 -7.88 -3.75 42.45
CA ASP A 575 -8.35 -5.09 42.13
C ASP A 575 -7.30 -5.84 41.31
N THR A 576 -7.05 -7.11 41.67
CA THR A 576 -6.02 -7.95 41.06
C THR A 576 -6.65 -9.24 40.53
N TYR A 577 -6.27 -9.63 39.32
CA TYR A 577 -6.77 -10.77 38.58
C TYR A 577 -5.60 -11.65 38.14
N ILE A 578 -5.59 -12.92 38.57
CA ILE A 578 -4.59 -13.90 38.14
C ILE A 578 -5.24 -14.78 37.08
N ILE A 579 -4.71 -14.73 35.86
CA ILE A 579 -5.27 -15.39 34.68
C ILE A 579 -4.22 -16.31 34.07
N LYS A 580 -4.63 -17.52 33.70
CA LYS A 580 -3.77 -18.48 32.99
C LYS A 580 -3.77 -18.18 31.50
N LEU A 581 -2.60 -17.94 30.91
CA LEU A 581 -2.42 -17.70 29.48
C LEU A 581 -1.36 -18.64 28.91
N GLU A 582 -1.52 -19.04 27.66
CA GLU A 582 -0.53 -19.85 26.93
C GLU A 582 0.79 -19.08 26.81
N LYS A 583 1.91 -19.79 26.93
CA LYS A 583 3.26 -19.23 26.85
C LYS A 583 3.45 -18.32 25.62
N LYS A 584 2.94 -18.71 24.44
CA LYS A 584 2.99 -17.87 23.23
C LYS A 584 2.33 -16.49 23.37
N ILE A 585 1.29 -16.38 24.21
CA ILE A 585 0.65 -15.10 24.54
C ILE A 585 1.54 -14.33 25.52
N VAL A 586 2.02 -15.00 26.57
CA VAL A 586 2.86 -14.40 27.62
C VAL A 586 4.17 -13.85 27.06
N GLU A 587 4.79 -14.51 26.07
CA GLU A 587 6.00 -14.05 25.37
C GLU A 587 5.81 -12.68 24.68
N ASN A 588 4.57 -12.32 24.34
CA ASN A 588 4.24 -11.05 23.74
C ASN A 588 3.73 -10.01 24.75
N LEU A 589 3.47 -10.38 26.01
CA LEU A 589 3.09 -9.41 27.04
C LEU A 589 4.32 -8.62 27.52
N THR A 590 4.07 -7.38 27.95
CA THR A 590 5.05 -6.52 28.62
C THR A 590 4.36 -5.89 29.84
N GLU A 591 5.08 -5.79 30.95
CA GLU A 591 4.55 -5.14 32.16
C GLU A 591 4.13 -3.70 31.83
N GLY A 592 2.98 -3.30 32.36
CA GLY A 592 2.34 -2.02 32.08
C GLY A 592 1.37 -2.03 30.90
N MET A 593 1.41 -3.02 30.00
CA MET A 593 0.45 -3.11 28.88
C MET A 593 -0.99 -3.11 29.40
N VAL A 594 -1.88 -2.44 28.67
CA VAL A 594 -3.28 -2.25 29.05
C VAL A 594 -4.18 -2.89 28.00
N THR A 595 -5.30 -3.47 28.43
CA THR A 595 -6.31 -4.01 27.52
C THR A 595 -7.70 -3.85 28.11
N ARG A 596 -8.72 -3.71 27.25
CA ARG A 596 -10.13 -3.75 27.65
C ARG A 596 -10.62 -5.19 27.55
N ALA A 597 -11.05 -5.75 28.68
CA ALA A 597 -11.30 -7.17 28.82
C ALA A 597 -12.62 -7.50 29.51
N THR A 598 -13.23 -8.62 29.13
CA THR A 598 -14.31 -9.25 29.89
C THR A 598 -13.71 -10.35 30.77
N LEU A 599 -13.80 -10.17 32.09
CA LEU A 599 -13.26 -11.09 33.09
C LEU A 599 -14.35 -11.86 33.79
N CYS A 600 -14.15 -13.16 33.96
CA CYS A 600 -15.11 -14.06 34.55
C CYS A 600 -14.51 -14.78 35.76
N LYS A 601 -15.20 -14.71 36.90
CA LYS A 601 -14.79 -15.33 38.17
C LYS A 601 -15.60 -16.58 38.46
N LEU A 602 -14.90 -17.68 38.74
CA LEU A 602 -15.48 -18.93 39.18
C LEU A 602 -15.60 -18.98 40.71
N ASP A 603 -16.53 -19.79 41.23
CA ASP A 603 -16.75 -19.98 42.67
C ASP A 603 -15.55 -20.55 43.44
N ASN A 604 -14.67 -21.28 42.74
CA ASN A 604 -13.38 -21.74 43.26
C ASN A 604 -12.30 -20.64 43.33
N GLY A 605 -12.67 -19.39 43.00
CA GLY A 605 -11.81 -18.21 43.08
C GLY A 605 -10.94 -17.94 41.86
N ARG A 606 -10.96 -18.81 40.84
CA ARG A 606 -10.16 -18.61 39.62
C ARG A 606 -10.81 -17.60 38.67
N TRP A 607 -9.97 -16.82 38.00
CA TRP A 607 -10.37 -15.93 36.92
C TRP A 607 -10.01 -16.53 35.56
N TYR A 608 -10.83 -16.26 34.55
CA TYR A 608 -10.49 -16.47 33.15
C TYR A 608 -10.87 -15.25 32.32
N LEU A 609 -10.15 -15.07 31.20
CA LEU A 609 -10.33 -13.96 30.27
C LEU A 609 -11.30 -14.37 29.16
N GLU A 610 -12.54 -13.87 29.16
CA GLU A 610 -13.50 -14.28 28.12
C GLU A 610 -13.18 -13.64 26.78
N LYS A 611 -12.89 -12.34 26.79
CA LYS A 611 -12.59 -11.52 25.60
C LYS A 611 -11.62 -10.42 25.99
N ALA A 612 -10.79 -10.02 25.04
CA ALA A 612 -9.95 -8.82 25.16
C ALA A 612 -9.92 -8.08 23.83
N SER A 613 -9.86 -6.76 23.90
CA SER A 613 -9.65 -5.87 22.77
C SER A 613 -8.77 -4.69 23.18
N ARG A 614 -8.36 -3.88 22.19
CA ARG A 614 -7.57 -2.66 22.41
C ARG A 614 -6.33 -2.93 23.27
N ILE A 615 -5.43 -3.76 22.74
CA ILE A 615 -4.18 -4.11 23.43
C ILE A 615 -3.19 -2.97 23.23
N MET A 616 -2.98 -2.19 24.27
CA MET A 616 -2.20 -0.97 24.27
C MET A 616 -0.85 -1.19 24.95
N PRO A 617 0.22 -0.52 24.49
CA PRO A 617 1.56 -0.67 25.05
C PRO A 617 1.63 -0.12 26.48
N SER A 618 2.73 -0.41 27.16
CA SER A 618 2.95 -0.05 28.56
C SER A 618 3.05 1.45 28.83
N PHE A 619 3.38 2.24 27.81
CA PHE A 619 3.39 3.70 27.85
C PHE A 619 2.04 4.33 27.49
N PHE A 620 0.95 3.54 27.42
CA PHE A 620 -0.40 4.04 27.17
C PHE A 620 -0.80 5.16 28.15
N MET A 621 -1.34 6.23 27.60
CA MET A 621 -1.94 7.36 28.30
C MET A 621 -3.32 7.59 27.71
N GLU A 622 -4.32 7.81 28.57
CA GLU A 622 -5.66 8.22 28.11
C GLU A 622 -5.61 9.61 27.48
N ASP A 623 -6.32 9.77 26.37
CA ASP A 623 -6.43 11.04 25.69
C ASP A 623 -7.60 11.82 26.30
N ASP A 624 -7.31 12.79 27.18
CA ASP A 624 -8.32 13.65 27.82
C ASP A 624 -9.10 14.52 26.81
N CYS A 625 -8.62 14.64 25.56
CA CYS A 625 -9.20 15.50 24.53
C CYS A 625 -10.29 14.82 23.69
N LEU A 626 -10.52 13.52 23.86
CA LEU A 626 -11.46 12.77 23.03
C LEU A 626 -12.41 11.96 23.92
N GLN A 627 -13.71 12.27 23.89
CA GLN A 627 -14.70 11.62 24.76
C GLN A 627 -15.12 10.26 24.19
N GLU A 628 -15.54 9.32 25.04
CA GLU A 628 -16.06 7.99 24.63
C GLU A 628 -17.12 8.06 23.52
N GLU A 629 -17.88 9.15 23.45
CA GLU A 629 -18.93 9.41 22.46
C GLU A 629 -18.39 9.74 21.04
N ASP A 630 -17.13 10.16 20.90
CA ASP A 630 -16.48 10.42 19.60
C ASP A 630 -15.99 9.13 18.91
N TYR A 631 -16.29 7.96 19.50
CA TYR A 631 -15.61 6.70 19.20
C TYR A 631 -16.52 5.50 18.94
N GLU A 632 -17.82 5.70 18.74
CA GLU A 632 -18.71 4.68 18.17
C GLU A 632 -18.58 4.64 16.64
N TYR A 633 -17.81 3.68 16.12
CA TYR A 633 -17.84 3.24 14.72
C TYR A 633 -17.68 1.73 14.60
#